data_AF-A0A554IX21-F1
#
_entry.id   AF-A0A554IX21-F1
#
_cell.length_a   1.000
_cell.length_b   1.000
_cell.length_c   1.000
_cell.angle_alpha   90.00
_cell.angle_beta   90.00
_cell.angle_gamma   90.00
#
_symmetry.space_group_name_H-M   'P 1'
#
loop_
_entity.id
_entity.type
_entity.pdbx_description
1 polymer ?
#
loop_
_entity_poly.entity_id
_entity_poly.type
_entity_poly.pdbx_seq_one_letter_code
_entity_poly.pdbx_strand_id
1 'polypeptide(L)'
;MEYEELVPKIIEHMQKTGEWGKFFSPQHSIYAYNESLAQEHVPLTKEEVLKRGWQWQEEEDLQKNYMGPAADLPDNIRKVDDEICTQILHCEATGRPFKIIRQELQFYRDMGIPVPHVHPDERHKWRLKLRNPRQLWERECAKCKKGIQTTYAPERPETVYCEECYLSTVY
;
A
#
# COMPACT_ATOMS: atom_id res chain seq x y z
N MET A 1 6.01 -4.65 -43.30
CA MET A 1 5.70 -5.98 -43.84
C MET A 1 5.73 -7.08 -42.79
N GLU A 2 6.72 -7.16 -41.90
CA GLU A 2 6.76 -8.23 -40.88
C GLU A 2 5.66 -8.12 -39.80
N TYR A 3 5.31 -6.90 -39.39
CA TYR A 3 4.28 -6.64 -38.37
C TYR A 3 2.88 -7.13 -38.80
N GLU A 4 2.46 -6.81 -40.01
CA GLU A 4 1.11 -7.14 -40.52
C GLU A 4 0.91 -8.66 -40.70
N GLU A 5 1.99 -9.42 -40.87
CA GLU A 5 1.96 -10.89 -40.93
C GLU A 5 2.03 -11.56 -39.55
N LEU A 6 2.77 -10.97 -38.60
CA LEU A 6 2.95 -11.54 -37.26
C LEU A 6 1.75 -11.31 -36.36
N VAL A 7 1.11 -10.14 -36.45
CA VAL A 7 -0.02 -9.79 -35.58
C VAL A 7 -1.14 -10.84 -35.66
N PRO A 8 -1.68 -11.21 -36.84
CA PRO A 8 -2.75 -12.21 -36.93
C PRO A 8 -2.35 -13.56 -36.31
N LYS A 9 -1.11 -14.00 -36.53
CA LYS A 9 -0.58 -15.27 -35.98
C LYS A 9 -0.51 -15.24 -34.45
N ILE A 10 -0.06 -14.13 -33.86
CA ILE A 10 0.00 -13.94 -32.41
C ILE A 10 -1.42 -13.88 -31.83
N ILE A 11 -2.34 -13.15 -32.47
CA ILE A 11 -3.74 -13.07 -32.04
C ILE A 11 -4.38 -14.47 -32.02
N GLU A 12 -4.26 -15.23 -33.11
CA GLU A 12 -4.81 -16.58 -33.23
C GLU A 12 -4.21 -17.52 -32.16
N HIS A 13 -2.88 -17.44 -31.95
CA HIS A 13 -2.21 -18.21 -30.90
C HIS A 13 -2.76 -17.85 -29.51
N MET A 14 -2.84 -16.56 -29.18
CA MET A 14 -3.33 -16.08 -27.88
C MET A 14 -4.81 -16.42 -27.67
N GLN A 15 -5.63 -16.43 -28.72
CA GLN A 15 -7.02 -16.88 -28.63
C GLN A 15 -7.09 -18.37 -28.34
N LYS A 16 -6.25 -19.18 -29.00
CA LYS A 16 -6.14 -20.62 -28.78
C LYS A 16 -5.63 -20.98 -27.38
N THR A 17 -4.66 -20.24 -26.84
CA THR A 17 -4.16 -20.40 -25.46
C THR A 17 -5.07 -19.76 -24.42
N GLY A 18 -6.08 -18.99 -24.85
CA GLY A 18 -7.02 -18.30 -23.96
C GLY A 18 -6.39 -17.13 -23.21
N GLU A 19 -5.28 -16.60 -23.70
CA GLU A 19 -4.55 -15.44 -23.17
C GLU A 19 -5.01 -14.13 -23.81
N TRP A 20 -5.71 -14.20 -24.95
CA TRP A 20 -6.19 -13.03 -25.66
C TRP A 20 -7.10 -12.17 -24.79
N GLY A 21 -6.75 -10.89 -24.65
CA GLY A 21 -7.49 -9.93 -23.82
C GLY A 21 -7.33 -10.10 -22.30
N LYS A 22 -6.51 -11.05 -21.84
CA LYS A 22 -6.14 -11.17 -20.42
C LYS A 22 -4.92 -10.32 -20.11
N PHE A 23 -4.78 -9.93 -18.84
CA PHE A 23 -3.54 -9.35 -18.33
C PHE A 23 -2.43 -10.40 -18.31
N PHE A 24 -1.18 -9.93 -18.35
CA PHE A 24 -0.01 -10.79 -18.16
C PHE A 24 -0.14 -11.59 -16.87
N SER A 25 0.29 -12.84 -16.94
CA SER A 25 0.23 -13.73 -15.79
C SER A 25 1.11 -13.19 -14.66
N PRO A 26 0.68 -13.23 -13.39
CA PRO A 26 1.49 -12.74 -12.27
C PRO A 26 2.85 -13.43 -12.13
N GLN A 27 3.03 -14.65 -12.68
CA GLN A 27 4.32 -15.33 -12.69
C GLN A 27 5.38 -14.65 -13.57
N HIS A 28 4.96 -13.82 -14.51
CA HIS A 28 5.86 -13.03 -15.37
C HIS A 28 6.11 -11.62 -14.81
N SER A 29 5.55 -11.30 -13.64
CA SER A 29 5.85 -10.05 -12.95
C SER A 29 7.32 -10.02 -12.54
N ILE A 30 7.98 -8.87 -12.70
CA ILE A 30 9.31 -8.62 -12.17
C ILE A 30 9.30 -8.31 -10.66
N TYR A 31 8.11 -8.10 -10.11
CA TYR A 31 7.87 -7.80 -8.70
C TYR A 31 7.16 -8.97 -8.02
N ALA A 32 7.56 -9.26 -6.77
CA ALA A 32 6.85 -10.23 -5.95
C ALA A 32 5.47 -9.71 -5.52
N TYR A 33 4.57 -10.62 -5.15
CA TYR A 33 3.20 -10.28 -4.78
C TYR A 33 3.15 -9.29 -3.61
N ASN A 34 3.97 -9.51 -2.59
CA ASN A 34 4.02 -8.72 -1.36
C ASN A 34 4.60 -7.31 -1.53
N GLU A 35 5.26 -7.02 -2.65
CA GLU A 35 5.77 -5.69 -3.00
C GLU A 35 4.81 -4.91 -3.90
N SER A 36 3.77 -5.58 -4.41
CA SER A 36 2.81 -4.99 -5.33
C SER A 36 1.62 -4.37 -4.60
N LEU A 37 0.90 -3.49 -5.31
CA LEU A 37 -0.40 -2.96 -4.87
C LEU A 37 -1.44 -4.07 -4.60
N ALA A 38 -1.25 -5.27 -5.15
CA ALA A 38 -2.14 -6.39 -4.88
C ALA A 38 -2.13 -6.77 -3.40
N GLN A 39 -0.96 -6.83 -2.75
CA GLN A 39 -0.86 -7.12 -1.32
C GLN A 39 -1.48 -6.02 -0.46
N GLU A 40 -1.41 -4.76 -0.89
CA GLU A 40 -2.04 -3.65 -0.17
C GLU A 40 -3.57 -3.70 -0.22
N HIS A 41 -4.13 -4.21 -1.32
CA HIS A 41 -5.58 -4.24 -1.55
C HIS A 41 -6.24 -5.56 -1.15
N VAL A 42 -5.52 -6.65 -1.35
CA VAL A 42 -5.96 -8.04 -1.10
C VAL A 42 -4.77 -8.76 -0.46
N PRO A 43 -4.52 -8.53 0.84
CA PRO A 43 -3.38 -9.15 1.51
C PRO A 43 -3.55 -10.67 1.51
N LEU A 44 -2.51 -11.37 1.04
CA LEU A 44 -2.41 -12.83 1.08
C LEU A 44 -1.27 -13.25 2.00
N THR A 45 -1.36 -14.46 2.53
CA THR A 45 -0.23 -15.07 3.24
C THR A 45 0.80 -15.60 2.26
N LYS A 46 2.04 -15.75 2.72
CA LYS A 46 3.13 -16.33 1.92
C LYS A 46 2.75 -17.70 1.37
N GLU A 47 2.11 -18.54 2.17
CA GLU A 47 1.69 -19.88 1.78
C GLU A 47 0.66 -19.83 0.64
N GLU A 48 -0.29 -18.89 0.69
CA GLU A 48 -1.29 -18.69 -0.36
C GLU A 48 -0.68 -18.21 -1.67
N VAL A 49 0.28 -17.29 -1.60
CA VAL A 49 1.00 -16.76 -2.76
C VAL A 49 1.81 -17.86 -3.44
N LEU A 50 2.58 -18.63 -2.66
CA LEU A 50 3.40 -19.73 -3.18
C LEU A 50 2.53 -20.85 -3.76
N LYS A 51 1.38 -21.16 -3.15
CA LYS A 51 0.42 -22.13 -3.69
C LYS A 51 -0.14 -21.73 -5.07
N ARG A 52 -0.22 -20.43 -5.34
CA ARG A 52 -0.65 -19.88 -6.65
C ARG A 52 0.49 -19.79 -7.67
N GLY A 53 1.70 -20.22 -7.27
CA GLY A 53 2.90 -20.16 -8.11
C GLY A 53 3.43 -18.74 -8.30
N TRP A 54 3.07 -17.81 -7.41
CA TRP A 54 3.52 -16.41 -7.46
C TRP A 54 4.78 -16.22 -6.63
N GLN A 55 5.52 -15.16 -6.92
CA GLN A 55 6.75 -14.81 -6.21
C GLN A 55 6.45 -14.10 -4.89
N TRP A 56 7.28 -14.37 -3.88
CA TRP A 56 7.28 -13.71 -2.58
C TRP A 56 8.69 -13.23 -2.25
N GLN A 57 8.83 -11.97 -1.85
CA GLN A 57 10.10 -11.35 -1.49
C GLN A 57 10.33 -11.45 0.03
N GLU A 58 11.43 -12.06 0.47
CA GLU A 58 11.77 -12.15 1.89
C GLU A 58 12.37 -10.85 2.42
N GLU A 59 12.01 -10.47 3.65
CA GLU A 59 12.50 -9.22 4.27
C GLU A 59 13.99 -9.26 4.62
N GLU A 60 14.53 -10.45 4.88
CA GLU A 60 15.93 -10.68 5.25
C GLU A 60 16.90 -10.26 4.14
N ASP A 61 16.45 -10.27 2.88
CA ASP A 61 17.26 -9.82 1.74
C ASP A 61 17.42 -8.29 1.68
N LEU A 62 16.55 -7.53 2.36
CA LEU A 62 16.61 -6.07 2.44
C LEU A 62 17.51 -5.56 3.58
N GLN A 63 17.71 -6.37 4.64
CA GLN A 63 18.42 -5.95 5.86
C GLN A 63 19.94 -6.11 5.78
N LYS A 64 20.48 -6.81 4.77
CA LYS A 64 21.91 -7.21 4.68
C LYS A 64 22.91 -6.07 4.43
N ASN A 65 22.47 -4.81 4.29
CA ASN A 65 23.32 -3.68 3.86
C ASN A 65 23.55 -2.58 4.92
N TYR A 66 23.51 -2.91 6.23
CA TYR A 66 23.64 -1.88 7.26
C TYR A 66 25.10 -1.45 7.54
N MET A 67 25.42 -0.15 7.48
CA MET A 67 26.80 0.38 7.55
C MET A 67 27.03 1.58 8.51
N GLY A 68 26.22 1.82 9.55
CA GLY A 68 26.45 3.01 10.41
C GLY A 68 25.97 2.90 11.86
N PRO A 69 26.35 3.82 12.76
CA PRO A 69 25.71 3.94 14.07
C PRO A 69 24.31 4.56 13.94
N ALA A 70 23.39 4.21 14.85
CA ALA A 70 22.09 4.86 14.95
C ALA A 70 22.27 6.32 15.37
N ALA A 71 21.74 7.26 14.59
CA ALA A 71 21.60 8.63 15.04
C ALA A 71 20.32 8.78 15.87
N ASP A 72 20.40 9.56 16.94
CA ASP A 72 19.24 9.92 17.76
C ASP A 72 18.44 11.04 17.06
N LEU A 73 17.12 10.93 17.07
CA LEU A 73 16.22 11.85 16.37
C LEU A 73 15.45 12.71 17.38
N PRO A 74 15.72 14.03 17.47
CA PRO A 74 14.94 14.91 18.33
C PRO A 74 13.50 15.09 17.85
N ASP A 75 12.54 15.08 18.78
CA ASP A 75 11.13 15.36 18.51
C ASP A 75 10.84 16.77 17.98
N ASN A 76 11.80 17.70 18.08
CA ASN A 76 11.61 19.09 17.68
C ASN A 76 12.41 19.40 16.41
N ILE A 77 11.71 19.72 15.32
CA ILE A 77 12.30 20.07 14.03
C ILE A 77 13.33 21.20 14.09
N ARG A 78 13.20 22.13 15.04
CA ARG A 78 14.17 23.24 15.22
C ARG A 78 15.51 22.79 15.81
N LYS A 79 15.56 21.61 16.42
CA LYS A 79 16.77 21.00 16.98
C LYS A 79 17.43 20.02 16.00
N VAL A 80 16.84 19.81 14.83
CA VAL A 80 17.35 18.88 13.81
C VAL A 80 18.30 19.63 12.88
N ASP A 81 19.57 19.21 12.90
CA ASP A 81 20.61 19.71 12.00
C ASP A 81 20.53 19.04 10.62
N ASP A 82 21.10 19.67 9.60
CA ASP A 82 21.20 19.18 8.22
C ASP A 82 22.03 17.90 8.10
N GLU A 83 22.87 17.61 9.10
CA GLU A 83 23.65 16.36 9.21
C GLU A 83 22.77 15.12 9.24
N ILE A 84 21.51 15.23 9.64
CA ILE A 84 20.55 14.12 9.58
C ILE A 84 20.42 13.54 8.16
N CYS A 85 20.63 14.36 7.13
CA CYS A 85 20.56 13.93 5.73
C CYS A 85 21.75 13.09 5.28
N THR A 86 22.78 12.89 6.10
CA THR A 86 23.89 11.97 5.82
C THR A 86 23.85 10.73 6.72
N GLN A 87 23.12 10.80 7.83
CA GLN A 87 22.99 9.74 8.82
C GLN A 87 21.97 8.67 8.39
N ILE A 88 22.08 7.49 9.02
CA ILE A 88 21.10 6.41 8.89
C ILE A 88 20.25 6.40 10.16
N LEU A 89 18.94 6.50 9.97
CA LEU A 89 17.94 6.45 11.04
C LEU A 89 17.38 5.03 11.14
N HIS A 90 16.91 4.64 12.33
CA HIS A 90 16.21 3.38 12.53
C HIS A 90 14.74 3.62 12.76
N CYS A 91 13.91 2.83 12.09
CA CYS A 91 12.48 2.82 12.32
C CYS A 91 12.17 2.30 13.72
N GLU A 92 11.49 3.08 14.55
CA GLU A 92 11.09 2.63 15.89
C GLU A 92 10.16 1.41 15.88
N ALA A 93 9.36 1.24 14.82
CA ALA A 93 8.39 0.15 14.73
C ALA A 93 9.00 -1.19 14.24
N THR A 94 10.00 -1.13 13.36
CA THR A 94 10.52 -2.34 12.67
C THR A 94 12.04 -2.49 12.75
N GLY A 95 12.76 -1.51 13.30
CA GLY A 95 14.21 -1.45 13.30
C GLY A 95 14.85 -1.26 11.92
N ARG A 96 14.05 -1.10 10.85
CA ARG A 96 14.59 -0.96 9.49
C ARG A 96 15.36 0.35 9.33
N PRO A 97 16.53 0.33 8.67
CA PRO A 97 17.26 1.54 8.38
C PRO A 97 16.52 2.37 7.32
N PHE A 98 16.51 3.68 7.50
CA PHE A 98 16.05 4.62 6.49
C PHE A 98 16.87 5.90 6.52
N LYS A 99 16.72 6.70 5.48
CA LYS A 99 17.42 7.95 5.31
C LYS A 99 16.43 9.03 4.91
N ILE A 100 16.75 10.26 5.29
CA ILE A 100 15.99 11.46 4.94
C ILE A 100 16.80 12.28 3.96
N ILE A 101 16.16 12.71 2.87
CA ILE A 101 16.79 13.57 1.89
C ILE A 101 16.58 15.05 2.24
N ARG A 102 17.41 15.92 1.69
CA ARG A 102 17.36 17.37 1.97
C ARG A 102 15.98 17.98 1.65
N GLN A 103 15.34 17.51 0.58
CA GLN A 103 14.01 17.95 0.17
C GLN A 103 12.94 17.60 1.21
N GLU A 104 13.03 16.43 1.83
CA GLU A 104 12.11 16.01 2.89
C GLU A 104 12.35 16.83 4.16
N LEU A 105 13.61 17.04 4.55
CA LEU A 105 13.96 17.87 5.71
C LEU A 105 13.44 19.30 5.55
N GLN A 106 13.60 19.89 4.36
CA GLN A 106 13.08 21.23 4.07
C GLN A 106 11.56 21.28 4.20
N PHE A 107 10.85 20.28 3.66
CA PHE A 107 9.40 20.17 3.80
C PHE A 107 8.96 20.11 5.27
N TYR A 108 9.63 19.31 6.10
CA TYR A 108 9.31 19.23 7.53
C TYR A 108 9.52 20.57 8.25
N ARG A 109 10.57 21.32 7.89
CA ARG A 109 10.84 22.65 8.44
C ARG A 109 9.79 23.69 8.03
N ASP A 110 9.46 23.75 6.75
CA ASP A 110 8.49 24.71 6.20
C ASP A 110 7.10 24.50 6.81
N MET A 111 6.73 23.24 7.02
CA MET A 111 5.47 22.85 7.64
C MET A 111 5.48 22.90 9.17
N GLY A 112 6.65 23.12 9.79
CA GLY A 112 6.81 23.16 11.24
C GLY A 112 6.50 21.84 11.94
N ILE A 113 6.69 20.71 11.25
CA ILE A 113 6.37 19.37 11.75
C ILE A 113 7.65 18.58 12.05
N PRO A 114 7.63 17.67 13.03
CA PRO A 114 8.78 16.85 13.35
C PRO A 114 9.11 15.87 12.23
N VAL A 115 10.37 15.49 12.20
CA VAL A 115 10.88 14.44 11.32
C VAL A 115 10.28 13.09 11.77
N PRO A 116 9.85 12.21 10.84
CA PRO A 116 9.29 10.93 11.22
C PRO A 116 10.33 9.97 11.81
N HIS A 117 9.97 9.31 12.92
CA HIS A 117 10.75 8.25 13.57
C HIS A 117 10.53 6.87 12.94
N VAL A 118 9.67 6.80 11.92
CA VAL A 118 9.16 5.56 11.33
C VAL A 118 9.41 5.59 9.83
N HIS A 119 9.85 4.43 9.31
CA HIS A 119 10.15 4.23 7.89
C HIS A 119 8.97 4.67 6.98
N PRO A 120 9.23 5.29 5.81
CA PRO A 120 8.19 5.69 4.86
C PRO A 120 7.15 4.61 4.55
N ASP A 121 7.57 3.37 4.29
CA ASP A 121 6.67 2.24 4.04
C ASP A 121 5.75 1.93 5.22
N GLU A 122 6.25 1.96 6.45
CA GLU A 122 5.41 1.72 7.63
C GLU A 122 4.41 2.85 7.84
N ARG A 123 4.83 4.11 7.63
CA ARG A 123 3.91 5.26 7.60
C ARG A 123 2.86 5.11 6.51
N HIS A 124 3.25 4.59 5.34
CA HIS A 124 2.33 4.30 4.26
C HIS A 124 1.31 3.23 4.66
N LYS A 125 1.77 2.10 5.21
CA LYS A 125 0.92 1.02 5.72
C LYS A 125 -0.06 1.53 6.77
N TRP A 126 0.39 2.35 7.71
CA TRP A 126 -0.49 2.95 8.73
C TRP A 126 -1.55 3.84 8.09
N ARG A 127 -1.17 4.69 7.13
CA ARG A 127 -2.12 5.50 6.37
C ARG A 127 -3.14 4.65 5.61
N LEU A 128 -2.71 3.53 5.03
CA LEU A 128 -3.60 2.60 4.33
C LEU A 128 -4.58 1.90 5.29
N LYS A 129 -4.15 1.55 6.51
CA LYS A 129 -5.02 0.97 7.55
C LYS A 129 -6.16 1.89 8.00
N LEU A 130 -6.01 3.21 7.83
CA LEU A 130 -7.09 4.17 8.10
C LEU A 130 -8.20 4.14 7.03
N ARG A 131 -7.93 3.55 5.86
CA ARG A 131 -8.91 3.41 4.79
C ARG A 131 -9.76 2.18 5.05
N ASN A 132 -11.03 2.27 4.71
CA ASN A 132 -11.87 1.08 4.62
C ASN A 132 -11.35 0.16 3.52
N PRO A 133 -11.45 -1.17 3.70
CA PRO A 133 -11.02 -2.11 2.68
C PRO A 133 -11.93 -2.03 1.46
N ARG A 134 -11.45 -2.56 0.34
CA ARG A 134 -12.17 -2.59 -0.94
C ARG A 134 -13.18 -3.74 -1.00
N GLN A 135 -13.98 -3.87 0.05
CA GLN A 135 -15.03 -4.86 0.18
C GLN A 135 -16.33 -4.12 0.49
N LEU A 136 -17.39 -4.50 -0.20
CA LEU A 136 -18.74 -4.05 0.10
C LEU A 136 -19.42 -5.12 0.93
N TRP A 137 -20.08 -4.68 1.99
CA TRP A 137 -20.94 -5.49 2.82
C TRP A 137 -22.37 -5.02 2.71
N GLU A 138 -23.28 -5.98 2.80
CA GLU A 138 -24.70 -5.69 2.96
C GLU A 138 -24.95 -5.31 4.42
N ARG A 139 -25.57 -4.14 4.61
CA ARG A 139 -26.03 -3.64 5.91
C ARG A 139 -27.42 -3.06 5.78
N GLU A 140 -28.06 -2.83 6.91
CA GLU A 140 -29.30 -2.06 6.96
C GLU A 140 -29.02 -0.61 7.38
N CYS A 141 -29.72 0.33 6.75
CA CYS A 141 -29.74 1.72 7.20
C CYS A 141 -30.21 1.79 8.65
N ALA A 142 -29.46 2.45 9.52
CA ALA A 142 -29.80 2.54 10.94
C ALA A 142 -31.15 3.24 11.21
N LYS A 143 -31.62 4.11 10.31
CA LYS A 143 -32.88 4.89 10.44
C LYS A 143 -34.07 4.20 9.81
N CYS A 144 -34.03 3.89 8.51
CA CYS A 144 -35.17 3.35 7.76
C CYS A 144 -35.12 1.84 7.51
N LYS A 145 -34.06 1.15 7.96
CA LYS A 145 -33.86 -0.31 7.81
C LYS A 145 -33.79 -0.83 6.36
N LYS A 146 -33.74 0.05 5.36
CA LYS A 146 -33.49 -0.32 3.96
C LYS A 146 -32.12 -0.98 3.81
N GLY A 147 -32.04 -2.04 3.01
CA GLY A 147 -30.78 -2.67 2.64
C GLY A 147 -29.88 -1.70 1.86
N ILE A 148 -28.62 -1.63 2.26
CA ILE A 148 -27.57 -0.78 1.68
C ILE A 148 -26.28 -1.59 1.52
N GLN A 149 -25.45 -1.17 0.56
CA GLN A 149 -24.09 -1.67 0.41
C GLN A 149 -23.11 -0.61 0.91
N THR A 150 -22.16 -1.01 1.75
CA THR A 150 -21.22 -0.08 2.39
C THR A 150 -19.87 -0.74 2.63
N THR A 151 -18.81 0.06 2.73
CA THR A 151 -17.46 -0.40 3.09
C THR A 151 -17.24 -0.49 4.60
N TYR A 152 -18.30 -0.44 5.40
CA TYR A 152 -18.23 -0.64 6.85
C TYR A 152 -18.74 -2.05 7.15
N ALA A 153 -17.86 -2.94 7.60
CA ALA A 153 -18.25 -4.31 7.96
C ALA A 153 -19.33 -4.30 9.06
N PRO A 154 -20.35 -5.19 9.04
CA PRO A 154 -21.47 -5.20 9.99
C PRO A 154 -21.07 -5.19 11.47
N GLU A 155 -19.93 -5.79 11.79
CA GLU A 155 -19.38 -5.93 13.15
C GLU A 155 -18.79 -4.62 13.69
N ARG A 156 -18.57 -3.62 12.82
CA ARG A 156 -18.01 -2.34 13.25
C ARG A 156 -19.06 -1.46 13.93
N PRO A 157 -18.67 -0.67 14.95
CA PRO A 157 -19.61 0.07 15.80
C PRO A 157 -20.21 1.32 15.14
N GLU A 158 -19.73 1.75 13.98
CA GLU A 158 -20.21 2.97 13.34
C GLU A 158 -21.67 2.84 12.87
N THR A 159 -22.45 3.91 13.05
CA THR A 159 -23.83 4.00 12.57
C THR A 159 -23.81 4.39 11.09
N VAL A 160 -24.40 3.54 10.24
CA VAL A 160 -24.46 3.77 8.78
C VAL A 160 -25.89 4.07 8.36
N TYR A 161 -26.07 5.19 7.65
CA TYR A 161 -27.33 5.59 7.05
C TYR A 161 -27.31 5.39 5.53
N CYS A 162 -28.50 5.21 4.93
CA CYS A 162 -28.65 5.39 3.50
C CYS A 162 -28.51 6.87 3.13
N GLU A 163 -28.20 7.13 1.86
CA GLU A 163 -28.03 8.48 1.31
C GLU A 163 -29.20 9.41 1.66
N GLU A 164 -30.44 8.97 1.41
CA GLU A 164 -31.66 9.74 1.72
C GLU A 164 -31.75 10.14 3.21
N CYS A 165 -31.48 9.18 4.12
CA CYS A 165 -31.54 9.43 5.56
C CYS A 165 -30.40 10.33 6.04
N TYR A 166 -29.20 10.17 5.46
CA TYR A 166 -28.06 11.03 5.76
C TYR A 166 -28.35 12.48 5.34
N LEU A 167 -28.80 12.69 4.10
CA LEU A 167 -29.13 14.01 3.57
C LEU A 167 -30.23 14.71 4.38
N SER A 168 -31.24 13.96 4.86
CA SER A 168 -32.30 14.50 5.73
C SER A 168 -31.85 14.98 7.11
N THR A 169 -30.59 14.70 7.48
CA THR A 169 -30.01 15.07 8.79
C THR A 169 -29.00 16.21 8.66
N VAL A 170 -28.43 16.39 7.47
CA VAL A 170 -27.40 17.42 7.18
C VAL A 170 -28.03 18.70 6.64
N TYR A 171 -29.23 18.61 6.05
CA TYR A 171 -30.06 19.72 5.59
C TYR A 171 -31.35 19.78 6.39
#